data_AF-A0A6P0J0B7-F1
#
_entry.id   AF-A0A6P0J0B7-F1
#
_cell.length_a   1.000
_cell.length_b   1.000
_cell.length_c   1.000
_cell.angle_alpha   90.00
_cell.angle_beta   90.00
_cell.angle_gamma   90.00
#
_symmetry.space_group_name_H-M   'P 1'
#
loop_
_entity.id
_entity.type
_entity.pdbx_description
1 polymer ?
#
loop_
_entity_poly.entity_id
_entity_poly.type
_entity_poly.pdbx_seq_one_letter_code
_entity_poly.pdbx_strand_id
1 'polypeptide(L)' 'VSVAALTLYDMAKALEKSIAIESIRLLSKTGGKSGDYQISGDC' A
#
# COMPACT_ATOMS: atom_id res chain seq x y z
N VAL A 1 1.42 5.98 0.17
CA VAL A 1 0.45 5.01 0.75
C VAL A 1 0.89 4.55 2.14
N SER A 2 2.12 4.11 2.35
CA SER A 2 2.57 3.60 3.66
C SER A 2 2.43 4.58 4.83
N VAL A 3 2.71 5.88 4.62
CA VAL A 3 2.51 6.92 5.66
C VAL A 3 1.03 7.09 6.01
N ALA A 4 0.13 7.08 5.02
CA ALA A 4 -1.31 7.17 5.27
C ALA A 4 -1.82 5.93 6.03
N ALA A 5 -1.29 4.74 5.74
CA ALA A 5 -1.62 3.54 6.48
C ALA A 5 -1.10 3.58 7.93
N LEU A 6 0.10 4.14 8.17
CA LEU A 6 0.63 4.39 9.52
C LEU A 6 -0.21 5.41 10.29
N THR A 7 -0.73 6.44 9.63
CA THR A 7 -1.67 7.39 10.26
C THR A 7 -2.95 6.70 10.70
N LEU A 8 -3.48 5.78 9.88
CA LEU A 8 -4.65 4.98 10.25
C LEU A 8 -4.37 4.07 11.45
N TYR A 9 -3.19 3.43 11.46
CA TYR A 9 -2.73 2.65 12.60
C TYR A 9 -2.66 3.49 13.88
N ASP A 10 -2.13 4.72 13.82
CA ASP A 10 -2.00 5.59 14.98
C ASP A 10 -3.35 5.98 15.60
N MET A 11 -4.40 6.13 14.78
CA MET A 11 -5.76 6.38 15.26
C MET A 11 -6.45 5.12 15.79
N ALA A 12 -6.17 3.95 15.22
CA ALA A 12 -6.84 2.69 15.56
C ALA A 12 -6.12 1.86 16.65
N LYS A 13 -4.86 2.19 16.98
CA LYS A 13 -4.03 1.47 17.98
C LYS A 13 -4.65 1.40 19.38
N ALA A 14 -5.59 2.31 19.69
CA ALA A 14 -6.30 2.34 20.95
C ALA A 14 -7.42 1.29 21.04
N LEU A 15 -7.96 0.85 19.89
CA LEU A 15 -9.01 -0.16 19.81
C LEU A 15 -8.43 -1.58 19.67
N GLU A 16 -7.40 -1.75 18.85
CA GLU A 16 -6.92 -3.08 18.45
C GLU A 16 -5.41 -2.98 18.14
N LYS A 17 -4.60 -3.83 18.78
CA LYS A 17 -3.13 -3.82 18.64
C LYS A 17 -2.62 -4.79 17.58
N SER A 18 -3.49 -5.63 17.02
CA SER A 18 -3.11 -6.66 16.05
C SER A 18 -3.25 -6.19 14.60
N ILE A 19 -3.46 -4.88 14.38
CA ILE A 19 -3.64 -4.31 13.06
C ILE A 19 -2.36 -4.50 12.23
N ALA A 20 -2.42 -5.40 11.26
CA ALA A 20 -1.37 -5.61 10.27
C ALA A 20 -1.71 -4.84 8.99
N ILE A 21 -0.77 -4.03 8.51
CA ILE A 21 -0.89 -3.37 7.19
C ILE A 21 -0.24 -4.30 6.17
N GLU A 22 -1.06 -5.01 5.41
CA GLU A 22 -0.60 -5.98 4.39
C GLU A 22 -0.81 -5.47 2.95
N SER A 23 -0.18 -6.15 1.99
CA SER A 23 -0.41 -5.94 0.55
C SER A 23 -0.10 -4.55 -0.02
N ILE A 24 0.85 -3.82 0.56
CA ILE A 24 1.36 -2.58 -0.04
C ILE A 24 2.23 -2.92 -1.25
N ARG A 25 1.72 -2.69 -2.46
CA ARG A 25 2.46 -2.86 -3.73
C ARG A 25 2.12 -1.75 -4.74
N LEU A 26 3.02 -1.57 -5.69
CA LEU A 26 2.81 -0.66 -6.82
C LEU A 26 1.93 -1.35 -7.86
N LEU A 27 0.70 -0.89 -8.09
CA LEU A 27 -0.20 -1.51 -9.05
C LEU A 27 0.09 -1.06 -10.49
N SER A 28 0.43 0.20 -10.66
CA SER A 28 0.77 0.77 -11.95
C SER A 28 1.72 1.93 -11.79
N LYS A 29 2.66 2.06 -12.72
CA LYS A 29 3.49 3.24 -12.90
C LYS A 29 3.61 3.48 -14.39
N THR A 30 3.16 4.64 -14.83
CA THR A 30 3.34 5.12 -16.19
C THR A 30 4.47 6.16 -16.23
N GLY A 31 5.33 6.07 -17.23
CA GLY A 31 6.40 7.04 -17.47
C GLY A 31 7.75 6.81 -16.77
N GLY A 32 8.80 7.31 -17.44
CA GLY A 32 10.21 7.15 -17.09
C GLY A 32 10.97 6.32 -18.13
N LYS A 33 12.31 6.31 -18.06
CA LYS A 33 13.19 5.55 -19.00
C LYS A 33 12.86 4.04 -19.03
N SER A 34 12.22 3.53 -17.97
CA SER A 34 11.85 2.13 -17.79
C SER A 34 10.49 1.74 -18.39
N GLY A 35 9.73 2.67 -18.98
CA GLY A 35 8.42 2.40 -19.58
C GLY A 35 7.29 2.19 -18.57
N ASP A 36 6.14 1.76 -19.07
CA ASP A 36 4.92 1.56 -18.29
C ASP A 36 4.93 0.20 -17.60
N TYR A 37 4.69 0.22 -16.30
CA TYR A 37 4.58 -0.94 -15.43
C TYR A 37 3.12 -1.08 -15.01
N GLN A 38 2.52 -2.23 -15.28
CA GLN A 38 1.23 -2.62 -14.72
C GLN A 38 1.32 -4.03 -14.16
N ILE A 39 0.77 -4.21 -12.96
CA ILE A 39 0.50 -5.52 -12.40
C ILE A 39 -0.78 -6.04 -13.06
N SER A 40 -0.66 -7.10 -13.87
CA SER A 40 -1.79 -7.92 -14.34
C SER A 40 -2.30 -8.71 -13.14
N GLY A 41 -3.50 -8.38 -12.68
CA GLY A 41 -4.06 -8.81 -11.40
C GLY A 41 -3.94 -10.30 -11.11
N ASP A 42 -3.68 -10.58 -9.83
CA ASP A 42 -3.61 -11.91 -9.24
C ASP A 42 -4.96 -12.65 -9.45
N CYS A 43 -4.89 -13.91 -9.86
CA CYS A 43 -6.02 -14.81 -10.17
C CYS A 43 -6.79 -15.25 -8.92
#